data_AF-A0A2V9T925-F1
#
_entry.id   AF-A0A2V9T925-F1
#
_cell.length_a   1.000
_cell.length_b   1.000
_cell.length_c   1.000
_cell.angle_alpha   90.00
_cell.angle_beta   90.00
_cell.angle_gamma   90.00
#
_symmetry.space_group_name_H-M   'P 1'
#
loop_
_entity.id
_entity.type
_entity.pdbx_description
1 polymer ?
#
loop_
_entity_poly.entity_id
_entity_poly.type
_entity_poly.pdbx_seq_one_letter_code
_entity_poly.pdbx_strand_id
1 'polypeptide(L)'
;AGGPVDEIENPNPVPGTNNWWIQDGYGGFGNNGASVGVYGGGSYSNCSDTSQPGVGPLVAYLSSLNPPINPNCDPGHYYLLNNYNPGYFGDGTNAYTDHNPNNYPFTIPPTSQRSIGDVLLENNISWKSYNDQWDRYLSDKYQLDYGKVGALSDQYCNICNGFQYQTQIMTNAAVRTEHITDTDQLYKDIENGKLPAVSFVKPSGWVDGHPASSKWDLFEGFVKKIVDEVQSKPDLWNSTAIFVTVDEGGGYYDSGYVQPLDFFGDGTRIPLIVVSPYTKPGHISHDYGDHVSILKFIEHNWNLPTISGRSRDNLPNPTYDPAVSLYAPTNSPAIGDLFDLFNF
;
A
#
# COMPACT_ATOMS: atom_id res chain seq x y z
N ALA A 1 -10.58 16.92 27.87
CA ALA A 1 -11.23 17.59 26.74
C ALA A 1 -10.14 17.85 25.71
N GLY A 2 -10.17 17.16 24.57
CA GLY A 2 -9.15 17.31 23.53
C GLY A 2 -9.17 18.74 23.01
N GLY A 3 -8.00 19.38 22.92
CA GLY A 3 -7.85 20.66 22.24
C GLY A 3 -8.14 20.53 20.74
N PRO A 4 -8.16 21.65 19.99
CA PRO A 4 -8.23 21.58 18.53
C PRO A 4 -7.12 20.68 18.01
N VAL A 5 -7.48 19.72 17.17
CA VAL A 5 -6.54 18.87 16.45
C VAL A 5 -5.80 19.78 15.47
N ASP A 6 -4.52 20.05 15.73
CA ASP A 6 -3.65 20.66 14.74
C ASP A 6 -3.22 19.56 13.78
N GLU A 7 -3.91 19.45 12.64
CA GLU A 7 -3.70 18.38 11.66
C GLU A 7 -2.38 18.53 10.89
N ILE A 8 -1.60 19.59 11.14
CA ILE A 8 -0.32 19.83 10.48
C ILE A 8 0.80 19.06 11.17
N GLU A 9 1.51 18.25 10.40
CA GLU A 9 2.68 17.52 10.90
C GLU A 9 3.77 18.48 11.38
N ASN A 10 4.31 18.20 12.57
CA ASN A 10 5.43 18.93 13.14
C ASN A 10 6.50 17.95 13.66
N PRO A 11 7.45 17.56 12.78
CA PRO A 11 8.48 16.58 13.10
C PRO A 11 9.65 17.20 13.88
N ASN A 12 9.46 18.37 14.51
CA ASN A 12 10.48 18.92 15.39
C ASN A 12 10.50 18.13 16.71
N PRO A 13 11.68 17.80 17.25
CA PRO A 13 11.77 17.06 18.50
C PRO A 13 11.29 17.91 19.68
N VAL A 14 10.58 17.30 20.61
CA VAL A 14 10.24 17.93 21.89
C VAL A 14 11.52 18.07 22.73
N PRO A 15 11.88 19.30 23.15
CA PRO A 15 13.09 19.51 23.94
C PRO A 15 13.14 18.64 25.20
N GLY A 16 14.29 17.99 25.43
CA GLY A 16 14.52 17.13 26.59
C GLY A 16 13.94 15.72 26.49
N THR A 17 13.47 15.32 25.31
CA THR A 17 12.99 13.96 25.03
C THR A 17 13.87 13.27 23.99
N ASN A 18 13.88 11.93 23.99
CA ASN A 18 14.71 11.16 23.07
C ASN A 18 13.97 10.66 21.83
N ASN A 19 12.62 10.61 21.86
CA ASN A 19 11.74 10.06 20.80
C ASN A 19 10.32 10.65 20.91
N TRP A 20 10.21 11.96 21.13
CA TRP A 20 8.91 12.64 21.07
C TRP A 20 9.03 13.84 20.15
N TRP A 21 7.99 14.06 19.35
CA TRP A 21 7.92 15.13 18.38
C TRP A 21 6.75 16.05 18.71
N ILE A 22 6.80 17.30 18.25
CA ILE A 22 5.84 18.33 18.65
C ILE A 22 4.42 17.94 18.23
N GLN A 23 4.28 17.44 17.00
CA GLN A 23 3.01 16.98 16.45
C GLN A 23 3.30 15.85 15.46
N ASP A 24 3.34 14.61 15.95
CA ASP A 24 3.57 13.43 15.11
C ASP A 24 2.38 12.48 15.10
N GLY A 25 2.08 11.98 13.90
CA GLY A 25 1.36 10.73 13.71
C GLY A 25 -0.10 10.72 14.14
N TYR A 26 -0.60 9.53 14.47
CA TYR A 26 -2.00 9.32 14.83
C TYR A 26 -2.31 10.02 16.14
N GLY A 27 -3.27 10.93 16.13
CA GLY A 27 -3.92 11.33 17.38
C GLY A 27 -4.46 10.11 18.11
N GLY A 28 -4.50 10.15 19.45
CA GLY A 28 -5.16 9.11 20.23
C GLY A 28 -6.67 9.14 19.99
N PHE A 29 -7.31 7.97 19.85
CA PHE A 29 -8.76 7.82 19.77
C PHE A 29 -9.26 6.82 20.83
N GLY A 30 -10.57 6.82 21.11
CA GLY A 30 -11.17 5.96 22.11
C GLY A 30 -11.10 4.46 21.76
N ASN A 31 -11.40 3.60 22.73
CA ASN A 31 -11.47 2.15 22.51
C ASN A 31 -12.47 1.80 21.38
N ASN A 32 -12.15 0.74 20.62
CA ASN A 32 -12.99 0.16 19.56
C ASN A 32 -13.23 1.08 18.35
N GLY A 33 -12.26 1.93 17.98
CA GLY A 33 -12.40 2.79 16.80
C GLY A 33 -13.49 3.85 16.93
N ALA A 34 -14.01 4.10 18.14
CA ALA A 34 -15.04 5.09 18.37
C ALA A 34 -14.46 6.51 18.24
N SER A 35 -15.20 7.39 17.55
CA SER A 35 -14.87 8.82 17.37
C SER A 35 -14.87 9.65 18.67
N VAL A 36 -15.02 9.02 19.84
CA VAL A 36 -15.08 9.69 21.15
C VAL A 36 -13.69 9.75 21.78
N GLY A 37 -13.23 10.96 22.10
CA GLY A 37 -11.95 11.16 22.78
C GLY A 37 -10.75 11.25 21.84
N VAL A 38 -10.95 11.76 20.62
CA VAL A 38 -9.85 12.03 19.67
C VAL A 38 -8.99 13.21 20.17
N TYR A 39 -7.66 13.06 20.21
CA TYR A 39 -6.73 14.13 20.57
C TYR A 39 -5.37 13.99 19.87
N GLY A 40 -4.70 15.12 19.61
CA GLY A 40 -3.40 15.15 18.95
C GLY A 40 -3.45 14.80 17.46
N GLY A 41 -2.28 14.70 16.85
CA GLY A 41 -2.06 14.13 15.53
C GLY A 41 -1.75 15.16 14.46
N GLY A 42 -0.52 15.14 13.98
CA GLY A 42 -0.11 15.76 12.72
C GLY A 42 -0.33 14.72 11.63
N SER A 43 -0.91 15.11 10.51
CA SER A 43 -1.20 14.15 9.44
C SER A 43 -1.11 14.75 8.06
N TYR A 44 -0.98 16.07 7.95
CA TYR A 44 -0.88 16.75 6.68
C TYR A 44 0.34 17.64 6.61
N SER A 45 0.91 17.72 5.42
CA SER A 45 1.93 18.71 5.10
C SER A 45 1.58 19.39 3.78
N ASN A 46 1.67 20.71 3.75
CA ASN A 46 1.75 21.44 2.50
C ASN A 46 3.22 21.50 2.07
N CYS A 47 3.64 20.49 1.33
CA CYS A 47 5.03 20.35 0.93
C CYS A 47 5.50 21.37 -0.11
N SER A 48 4.60 22.23 -0.63
CA SER A 48 4.96 23.38 -1.46
C SER A 48 5.37 24.62 -0.64
N ASP A 49 5.03 24.64 0.65
CA ASP A 49 5.33 25.75 1.56
C ASP A 49 6.54 25.41 2.44
N THR A 50 7.72 25.92 2.04
CA THR A 50 8.98 25.69 2.76
C THR A 50 9.00 26.27 4.18
N SER A 51 8.01 27.08 4.57
CA SER A 51 7.87 27.58 5.93
C SER A 51 7.18 26.59 6.87
N GLN A 52 6.51 25.57 6.34
CA GLN A 52 5.93 24.52 7.17
C GLN A 52 6.99 23.67 7.88
N PRO A 53 6.68 23.13 9.08
CA PRO A 53 7.58 22.26 9.81
C PRO A 53 8.09 21.10 8.94
N GLY A 54 9.40 20.84 8.98
CA GLY A 54 10.05 19.76 8.23
C GLY A 54 10.22 20.00 6.71
N VAL A 55 9.42 20.87 6.08
CA VAL A 55 9.41 21.01 4.62
C VAL A 55 10.69 21.64 4.07
N GLY A 56 11.11 22.78 4.63
CA GLY A 56 12.28 23.53 4.15
C GLY A 56 13.57 22.69 4.03
N PRO A 57 13.97 21.94 5.07
CA PRO A 57 15.12 21.05 5.01
C PRO A 57 15.04 19.97 3.92
N LEU A 58 13.87 19.35 3.73
CA LEU A 58 13.67 18.31 2.70
C LEU A 58 13.79 18.90 1.29
N VAL A 59 13.11 20.01 1.03
CA VAL A 59 13.18 20.71 -0.28
C VAL A 59 14.60 21.18 -0.58
N ALA A 60 15.33 21.68 0.42
CA ALA A 60 16.72 22.06 0.29
C ALA A 60 17.64 20.87 -0.04
N TYR A 61 17.41 19.72 0.61
CA TYR A 61 18.15 18.48 0.33
C TYR A 61 17.91 18.02 -1.11
N LEU A 62 16.66 17.87 -1.54
CA LEU A 62 16.32 17.46 -2.90
C LEU A 62 16.91 18.39 -3.97
N SER A 63 16.91 19.70 -3.69
CA SER A 63 17.50 20.72 -4.58
C SER A 63 19.03 20.67 -4.64
N SER A 64 19.69 20.08 -3.64
CA SER A 64 21.16 19.97 -3.56
C SER A 64 21.72 18.77 -4.32
N LEU A 65 20.85 17.82 -4.71
CA LEU A 65 21.22 16.64 -5.48
C LEU A 65 21.62 17.01 -6.92
N ASN A 66 22.32 16.11 -7.60
CA ASN A 66 22.75 16.30 -8.98
C ASN A 66 22.35 15.09 -9.86
N PRO A 67 21.35 15.21 -10.75
CA PRO A 67 20.53 16.41 -10.94
C PRO A 67 19.62 16.71 -9.73
N PRO A 68 19.18 17.97 -9.55
CA PRO A 68 18.19 18.31 -8.53
C PRO A 68 16.89 17.54 -8.73
N ILE A 69 16.25 17.13 -7.64
CA ILE A 69 14.98 16.38 -7.66
C ILE A 69 13.82 17.30 -7.32
N ASN A 70 12.73 17.21 -8.08
CA ASN A 70 11.52 17.99 -7.84
C ASN A 70 10.72 17.36 -6.68
N PRO A 71 10.33 18.12 -5.65
CA PRO A 71 9.49 17.60 -4.55
C PRO A 71 8.08 17.16 -5.00
N ASN A 72 7.63 17.55 -6.19
CA ASN A 72 6.35 17.17 -6.80
C ASN A 72 5.10 17.61 -5.99
N CYS A 73 5.20 18.80 -5.39
CA CYS A 73 4.17 19.37 -4.50
C CYS A 73 3.32 20.42 -5.21
N ASP A 74 2.00 20.27 -5.16
CA ASP A 74 1.08 21.26 -5.69
C ASP A 74 0.97 22.49 -4.79
N PRO A 75 1.01 23.71 -5.36
CA PRO A 75 0.85 24.94 -4.57
C PRO A 75 -0.42 24.94 -3.73
N GLY A 76 -0.27 25.06 -2.40
CA GLY A 76 -1.38 25.15 -1.46
C GLY A 76 -2.11 23.84 -1.19
N HIS A 77 -1.61 22.71 -1.70
CA HIS A 77 -2.21 21.39 -1.44
C HIS A 77 -1.64 20.77 -0.16
N TYR A 78 -2.51 20.14 0.62
CA TYR A 78 -2.14 19.43 1.84
C TYR A 78 -2.18 17.93 1.58
N TYR A 79 -1.02 17.28 1.69
CA TYR A 79 -0.87 15.86 1.46
C TYR A 79 -0.89 15.12 2.79
N LEU A 80 -1.63 14.02 2.82
CA LEU A 80 -1.68 13.11 3.96
C LEU A 80 -0.35 12.36 4.09
N LEU A 81 0.20 12.31 5.31
CA LEU A 81 1.44 11.62 5.65
C LEU A 81 1.22 10.32 6.44
N ASN A 82 0.00 10.07 6.91
CA ASN A 82 -0.35 8.98 7.81
C ASN A 82 -1.49 8.14 7.24
N ASN A 83 -1.65 6.90 7.69
CA ASN A 83 -2.69 6.02 7.19
C ASN A 83 -4.03 6.50 7.76
N TYR A 84 -5.03 6.83 6.95
CA TYR A 84 -6.37 7.21 7.41
C TYR A 84 -7.39 6.25 6.83
N ASN A 85 -8.56 6.12 7.46
CA ASN A 85 -9.63 5.24 7.01
C ASN A 85 -10.12 5.61 5.60
N PRO A 86 -10.49 4.61 4.78
CA PRO A 86 -10.96 4.84 3.42
C PRO A 86 -12.27 5.64 3.38
N GLY A 87 -12.43 6.46 2.35
CA GLY A 87 -13.63 7.28 2.15
C GLY A 87 -14.91 6.47 1.87
N TYR A 88 -14.81 5.16 1.66
CA TYR A 88 -15.94 4.26 1.46
C TYR A 88 -15.89 3.03 2.37
N PHE A 89 -17.07 2.66 2.88
CA PHE A 89 -17.30 1.31 3.39
C PHE A 89 -17.33 0.29 2.26
N GLY A 90 -17.21 -1.00 2.59
CA GLY A 90 -17.19 -2.07 1.59
C GLY A 90 -18.46 -2.18 0.74
N ASP A 91 -19.60 -1.74 1.28
CA ASP A 91 -20.88 -1.65 0.57
C ASP A 91 -20.93 -0.49 -0.46
N GLY A 92 -19.89 0.35 -0.54
CA GLY A 92 -19.81 1.53 -1.40
C GLY A 92 -20.46 2.79 -0.82
N THR A 93 -20.99 2.74 0.41
CA THR A 93 -21.51 3.94 1.09
C THR A 93 -20.36 4.84 1.54
N ASN A 94 -20.59 6.15 1.50
CA ASN A 94 -19.58 7.16 1.82
C ASN A 94 -19.33 7.20 3.33
N ALA A 95 -18.15 6.75 3.75
CA ALA A 95 -17.73 6.72 5.14
C ALA A 95 -17.33 8.12 5.66
N TYR A 96 -16.82 9.00 4.80
CA TYR A 96 -16.43 10.36 5.19
C TYR A 96 -17.61 11.19 5.69
N THR A 97 -18.78 11.03 5.07
CA THR A 97 -20.00 11.77 5.45
C THR A 97 -20.89 11.02 6.44
N ASP A 98 -20.48 9.83 6.89
CA ASP A 98 -21.27 9.05 7.83
C ASP A 98 -21.05 9.52 9.27
N HIS A 99 -22.11 10.04 9.88
CA HIS A 99 -22.09 10.58 11.24
C HIS A 99 -22.47 9.55 12.31
N ASN A 100 -22.49 8.25 11.97
CA ASN A 100 -22.69 7.20 12.96
C ASN A 100 -21.59 7.27 14.04
N PRO A 101 -21.92 7.23 15.33
CA PRO A 101 -20.92 7.26 16.41
C PRO A 101 -19.93 6.08 16.38
N ASN A 102 -20.29 4.99 15.72
CA ASN A 102 -19.43 3.81 15.53
C ASN A 102 -18.56 3.91 14.25
N ASN A 103 -18.70 4.96 13.46
CA ASN A 103 -17.81 5.18 12.31
C ASN A 103 -16.41 5.56 12.79
N TYR A 104 -15.42 5.21 11.96
CA TYR A 104 -14.03 5.42 12.26
C TYR A 104 -13.67 6.91 12.28
N PRO A 105 -12.93 7.38 13.30
CA PRO A 105 -12.28 8.69 13.22
C PRO A 105 -11.25 8.67 12.09
N PHE A 106 -10.79 9.85 11.67
CA PHE A 106 -9.71 9.98 10.68
C PHE A 106 -10.03 9.26 9.37
N THR A 107 -11.22 9.52 8.83
CA THR A 107 -11.62 9.04 7.49
C THR A 107 -11.30 10.12 6.48
N ILE A 108 -10.63 9.77 5.38
CA ILE A 108 -10.38 10.73 4.30
C ILE A 108 -11.60 10.89 3.40
N PRO A 109 -11.77 12.04 2.72
CA PRO A 109 -12.78 12.15 1.67
C PRO A 109 -12.51 11.14 0.54
N PRO A 110 -13.57 10.63 -0.12
CA PRO A 110 -13.44 9.88 -1.36
C PRO A 110 -12.50 10.53 -2.37
N THR A 111 -11.68 9.71 -3.03
CA THR A 111 -10.73 10.19 -4.04
C THR A 111 -11.04 9.63 -5.42
N SER A 112 -10.85 10.48 -6.44
CA SER A 112 -10.94 10.12 -7.86
C SER A 112 -9.57 9.94 -8.50
N GLN A 113 -8.52 9.75 -7.69
CA GLN A 113 -7.21 9.38 -8.22
C GLN A 113 -7.32 8.05 -8.97
N ARG A 114 -6.72 8.02 -10.16
CA ARG A 114 -6.64 6.83 -11.00
C ARG A 114 -5.75 5.78 -10.35
N SER A 115 -6.05 4.51 -10.58
CA SER A 115 -5.21 3.39 -10.14
C SER A 115 -5.02 2.35 -11.25
N ILE A 116 -4.21 1.34 -10.96
CA ILE A 116 -4.06 0.17 -11.83
C ILE A 116 -5.40 -0.55 -12.08
N GLY A 117 -6.35 -0.50 -11.13
CA GLY A 117 -7.68 -1.07 -11.31
C GLY A 117 -8.45 -0.43 -12.47
N ASP A 118 -8.34 0.90 -12.63
CA ASP A 118 -8.94 1.62 -13.75
C ASP A 118 -8.30 1.21 -15.08
N VAL A 119 -6.97 1.14 -15.12
CA VAL A 119 -6.21 0.73 -16.32
C VAL A 119 -6.60 -0.69 -16.75
N LEU A 120 -6.75 -1.62 -15.81
CA LEU A 120 -7.16 -3.00 -16.08
C LEU A 120 -8.59 -3.07 -16.61
N LEU A 121 -9.53 -2.30 -16.03
CA LEU A 121 -10.92 -2.21 -16.50
C LEU A 121 -11.00 -1.66 -17.92
N GLU A 122 -10.31 -0.55 -18.20
CA GLU A 122 -10.30 0.11 -19.51
C GLU A 122 -9.76 -0.79 -20.63
N ASN A 123 -8.87 -1.73 -20.29
CA ASN A 123 -8.23 -2.64 -21.23
C ASN A 123 -8.83 -4.07 -21.20
N ASN A 124 -9.93 -4.29 -20.48
CA ASN A 124 -10.58 -5.59 -20.31
C ASN A 124 -9.65 -6.70 -19.80
N ILE A 125 -8.69 -6.35 -18.93
CA ILE A 125 -7.83 -7.32 -18.25
C ILE A 125 -8.56 -7.77 -16.99
N SER A 126 -8.83 -9.07 -16.87
CA SER A 126 -9.49 -9.61 -15.68
C SER A 126 -8.62 -9.42 -14.45
N TRP A 127 -9.20 -8.90 -13.38
CA TRP A 127 -8.49 -8.71 -12.12
C TRP A 127 -9.40 -8.93 -10.92
N LYS A 128 -8.83 -9.30 -9.77
CA LYS A 128 -9.55 -9.30 -8.49
C LYS A 128 -8.62 -8.95 -7.33
N SER A 129 -9.20 -8.35 -6.31
CA SER A 129 -8.63 -8.16 -4.98
C SER A 129 -9.31 -9.11 -4.01
N TYR A 130 -8.54 -10.07 -3.51
CA TYR A 130 -8.96 -11.07 -2.53
C TYR A 130 -8.50 -10.62 -1.14
N ASN A 131 -9.43 -10.18 -0.31
CA ASN A 131 -9.14 -9.64 1.01
C ASN A 131 -9.75 -10.55 2.07
N ASP A 132 -8.91 -11.07 2.96
CA ASP A 132 -9.34 -12.03 3.98
C ASP A 132 -10.30 -11.36 4.96
N GLN A 133 -11.45 -12.00 5.20
CA GLN A 133 -12.57 -11.51 6.01
C GLN A 133 -13.34 -10.32 5.40
N TRP A 134 -13.25 -10.11 4.09
CA TRP A 134 -14.07 -9.14 3.37
C TRP A 134 -15.57 -9.35 3.57
N ASP A 135 -16.05 -10.60 3.46
CA ASP A 135 -17.49 -10.89 3.60
C ASP A 135 -17.97 -10.61 5.03
N ARG A 136 -17.09 -10.84 6.01
CA ARG A 136 -17.34 -10.47 7.41
C ARG A 136 -17.44 -8.96 7.58
N TYR A 137 -16.49 -8.21 7.03
CA TYR A 137 -16.49 -6.75 7.04
C TYR A 137 -17.74 -6.16 6.36
N LEU A 138 -18.22 -6.74 5.26
CA LEU A 138 -19.48 -6.30 4.64
C LEU A 138 -20.70 -6.44 5.58
N SER A 139 -20.69 -7.45 6.45
CA SER A 139 -21.75 -7.66 7.45
C SER A 139 -21.62 -6.78 8.70
N ASP A 140 -20.41 -6.28 8.98
CA ASP A 140 -20.05 -5.44 10.12
C ASP A 140 -19.09 -4.33 9.69
N LYS A 141 -19.59 -3.36 8.91
CA LYS A 141 -18.75 -2.31 8.31
C LYS A 141 -18.14 -1.32 9.32
N TYR A 142 -18.60 -1.36 10.56
CA TYR A 142 -18.04 -0.60 11.69
C TYR A 142 -17.05 -1.43 12.52
N GLN A 143 -16.90 -2.72 12.18
CA GLN A 143 -16.04 -3.69 12.86
C GLN A 143 -16.24 -3.67 14.39
N LEU A 144 -17.50 -3.73 14.83
CA LEU A 144 -17.85 -3.76 16.26
C LEU A 144 -17.30 -5.01 16.97
N ASP A 145 -16.96 -6.04 16.19
CA ASP A 145 -16.35 -7.27 16.64
C ASP A 145 -14.83 -7.35 16.38
N TYR A 146 -14.17 -6.23 16.02
CA TYR A 146 -12.73 -6.19 15.76
C TYR A 146 -11.90 -6.78 16.91
N GLY A 147 -10.95 -7.65 16.59
CA GLY A 147 -10.07 -8.33 17.55
C GLY A 147 -10.75 -9.41 18.40
N LYS A 148 -12.06 -9.67 18.23
CA LYS A 148 -12.70 -10.80 18.90
C LYS A 148 -12.17 -12.11 18.33
N VAL A 149 -12.02 -13.10 19.19
CA VAL A 149 -11.60 -14.46 18.81
C VAL A 149 -12.81 -15.40 18.92
N GLY A 150 -13.03 -16.23 17.91
CA GLY A 150 -14.11 -17.22 17.84
C GLY A 150 -15.01 -17.06 16.62
N ALA A 151 -16.30 -17.40 16.74
CA ALA A 151 -17.24 -17.39 15.63
C ALA A 151 -17.50 -15.99 15.03
N LEU A 152 -17.20 -14.93 15.78
CA LEU A 152 -17.35 -13.53 15.35
C LEU A 152 -16.01 -12.87 15.02
N SER A 153 -14.95 -13.67 14.79
CA SER A 153 -13.62 -13.11 14.53
C SER A 153 -13.64 -12.11 13.38
N ASP A 154 -13.05 -10.95 13.64
CA ASP A 154 -12.93 -9.84 12.68
C ASP A 154 -11.59 -9.15 12.90
N GLN A 155 -10.79 -9.14 11.84
CA GLN A 155 -9.47 -8.55 11.75
C GLN A 155 -9.22 -8.10 10.31
N TYR A 156 -10.29 -7.72 9.61
CA TYR A 156 -10.19 -7.13 8.29
C TYR A 156 -9.44 -5.79 8.40
N CYS A 157 -8.43 -5.57 7.57
CA CYS A 157 -7.70 -4.31 7.54
C CYS A 157 -8.27 -3.40 6.44
N ASN A 158 -9.18 -2.50 6.80
CA ASN A 158 -9.80 -1.56 5.86
C ASN A 158 -8.79 -0.57 5.24
N ILE A 159 -7.84 -0.05 6.03
CA ILE A 159 -6.79 0.84 5.54
C ILE A 159 -5.82 0.13 4.57
N CYS A 160 -5.77 -1.20 4.59
CA CYS A 160 -4.90 -1.98 3.72
C CYS A 160 -5.54 -2.28 2.35
N ASN A 161 -6.82 -1.95 2.14
CA ASN A 161 -7.48 -2.16 0.84
C ASN A 161 -7.50 -0.85 0.04
N GLY A 162 -6.45 -0.63 -0.76
CA GLY A 162 -6.29 0.58 -1.59
C GLY A 162 -7.46 0.88 -2.53
N PHE A 163 -8.26 -0.13 -2.90
CA PHE A 163 -9.43 0.07 -3.77
C PHE A 163 -10.62 0.70 -3.03
N GLN A 164 -10.70 0.59 -1.70
CA GLN A 164 -11.74 1.25 -0.90
C GLN A 164 -11.63 2.78 -0.88
N TYR A 165 -10.50 3.33 -1.32
CA TYR A 165 -10.31 4.77 -1.45
C TYR A 165 -10.90 5.33 -2.75
N GLN A 166 -11.12 4.49 -3.76
CA GLN A 166 -11.33 4.91 -5.13
C GLN A 166 -12.81 5.06 -5.47
N THR A 167 -13.23 6.27 -5.83
CA THR A 167 -14.60 6.59 -6.23
C THR A 167 -15.07 5.75 -7.42
N GLN A 168 -14.22 5.58 -8.45
CA GLN A 168 -14.58 4.87 -9.69
C GLN A 168 -14.97 3.41 -9.41
N ILE A 169 -14.25 2.76 -8.51
CA ILE A 169 -14.50 1.38 -8.10
C ILE A 169 -15.66 1.35 -7.10
N MET A 170 -15.56 2.12 -6.01
CA MET A 170 -16.46 1.96 -4.88
C MET A 170 -17.88 2.47 -5.14
N THR A 171 -18.09 3.38 -6.09
CA THR A 171 -19.46 3.81 -6.43
C THR A 171 -20.13 2.90 -7.45
N ASN A 172 -19.39 2.02 -8.13
CA ASN A 172 -19.94 1.09 -9.11
C ASN A 172 -20.17 -0.30 -8.48
N ALA A 173 -21.42 -0.62 -8.19
CA ALA A 173 -21.77 -1.87 -7.51
C ALA A 173 -21.37 -3.13 -8.30
N ALA A 174 -21.49 -3.11 -9.64
CA ALA A 174 -21.09 -4.25 -10.45
C ALA A 174 -19.57 -4.48 -10.37
N VAL A 175 -18.79 -3.40 -10.49
CA VAL A 175 -17.33 -3.47 -10.38
C VAL A 175 -16.91 -3.94 -8.98
N ARG A 176 -17.46 -3.36 -7.90
CA ARG A 176 -17.14 -3.81 -6.54
C ARG A 176 -17.41 -5.30 -6.34
N THR A 177 -18.61 -5.76 -6.71
CA THR A 177 -19.02 -7.16 -6.51
C THR A 177 -18.19 -8.14 -7.34
N GLU A 178 -17.76 -7.75 -8.54
CA GLU A 178 -16.94 -8.60 -9.40
C GLU A 178 -15.48 -8.66 -8.96
N HIS A 179 -14.92 -7.53 -8.53
CA HIS A 179 -13.48 -7.36 -8.36
C HIS A 179 -12.99 -7.33 -6.91
N ILE A 180 -13.82 -7.06 -5.91
CA ILE A 180 -13.41 -7.07 -4.49
C ILE A 180 -14.14 -8.19 -3.77
N THR A 181 -13.40 -9.20 -3.35
CA THR A 181 -13.96 -10.45 -2.82
C THR A 181 -13.16 -10.95 -1.63
N ASP A 182 -13.74 -11.89 -0.89
CA ASP A 182 -13.06 -12.61 0.17
C ASP A 182 -11.99 -13.60 -0.37
N THR A 183 -10.96 -13.88 0.42
CA THR A 183 -9.99 -14.96 0.15
C THR A 183 -10.62 -16.34 0.05
N ASP A 184 -11.80 -16.58 0.62
CA ASP A 184 -12.56 -17.81 0.35
C ASP A 184 -12.84 -18.00 -1.16
N GLN A 185 -13.00 -16.90 -1.91
CA GLN A 185 -13.14 -16.95 -3.35
C GLN A 185 -11.80 -17.19 -4.06
N LEU A 186 -10.66 -16.77 -3.49
CA LEU A 186 -9.34 -17.08 -4.02
C LEU A 186 -9.14 -18.59 -4.12
N TYR A 187 -9.39 -19.31 -3.03
CA TYR A 187 -9.20 -20.76 -2.98
C TYR A 187 -10.12 -21.48 -3.97
N LYS A 188 -11.37 -21.02 -4.12
CA LYS A 188 -12.31 -21.53 -5.14
C LYS A 188 -11.82 -21.23 -6.56
N ASP A 189 -11.29 -20.05 -6.81
CA ASP A 189 -10.78 -19.66 -8.14
C ASP A 189 -9.51 -20.46 -8.48
N ILE A 190 -8.61 -20.73 -7.52
CA ILE A 190 -7.47 -21.65 -7.71
C ILE A 190 -7.97 -23.08 -8.00
N GLU A 191 -8.88 -23.60 -7.17
CA GLU A 191 -9.41 -24.97 -7.31
C GLU A 191 -10.00 -25.21 -8.69
N ASN A 192 -10.75 -24.23 -9.20
CA ASN A 192 -11.46 -24.28 -10.47
C ASN A 192 -10.65 -23.80 -11.69
N GLY A 193 -9.39 -23.37 -11.51
CA GLY A 193 -8.55 -22.85 -12.61
C GLY A 193 -9.09 -21.54 -13.21
N LYS A 194 -9.63 -20.66 -12.36
CA LYS A 194 -10.31 -19.40 -12.73
C LYS A 194 -9.66 -18.16 -12.12
N LEU A 195 -8.39 -18.22 -11.74
CA LEU A 195 -7.68 -17.00 -11.33
C LEU A 195 -7.72 -15.97 -12.47
N PRO A 196 -7.98 -14.69 -12.15
CA PRO A 196 -7.91 -13.61 -13.13
C PRO A 196 -6.45 -13.35 -13.55
N ALA A 197 -6.28 -12.56 -14.61
CA ALA A 197 -4.95 -12.18 -15.09
C ALA A 197 -4.12 -11.46 -14.00
N VAL A 198 -4.76 -10.60 -13.20
CA VAL A 198 -4.13 -9.93 -12.06
C VAL A 198 -4.88 -10.23 -10.77
N SER A 199 -4.20 -10.83 -9.79
CA SER A 199 -4.76 -11.15 -8.47
C SER A 199 -4.00 -10.41 -7.37
N PHE A 200 -4.67 -9.51 -6.66
CA PHE A 200 -4.15 -8.92 -5.41
C PHE A 200 -4.68 -9.73 -4.24
N VAL A 201 -3.84 -10.06 -3.26
CA VAL A 201 -4.23 -10.85 -2.09
C VAL A 201 -3.76 -10.17 -0.82
N LYS A 202 -4.68 -9.90 0.11
CA LYS A 202 -4.37 -9.35 1.43
C LYS A 202 -4.86 -10.30 2.53
N PRO A 203 -3.96 -10.86 3.36
CA PRO A 203 -4.34 -11.63 4.54
C PRO A 203 -4.94 -10.73 5.62
N SER A 204 -5.72 -11.32 6.54
CA SER A 204 -6.28 -10.61 7.68
C SER A 204 -5.17 -10.25 8.67
N GLY A 205 -5.43 -9.29 9.56
CA GLY A 205 -4.44 -8.83 10.55
C GLY A 205 -3.99 -9.91 11.55
N TRP A 206 -4.59 -11.11 11.52
CA TRP A 206 -4.13 -12.26 12.29
C TRP A 206 -2.93 -12.96 11.65
N VAL A 207 -2.84 -12.93 10.32
CA VAL A 207 -1.91 -13.77 9.54
C VAL A 207 -1.14 -12.97 8.47
N ASP A 208 -1.12 -11.65 8.56
CA ASP A 208 -0.43 -10.78 7.60
C ASP A 208 1.02 -10.44 7.98
N GLY A 209 1.51 -10.91 9.11
CA GLY A 209 2.87 -10.65 9.58
C GLY A 209 3.05 -9.27 10.22
N HIS A 210 1.99 -8.46 10.33
CA HIS A 210 2.08 -7.14 10.96
C HIS A 210 2.55 -7.24 12.42
N PRO A 211 3.49 -6.38 12.87
CA PRO A 211 3.90 -6.34 14.26
C PRO A 211 2.73 -6.18 15.23
N ALA A 212 2.84 -6.79 16.41
CA ALA A 212 1.83 -6.80 17.49
C ALA A 212 0.53 -7.60 17.22
N SER A 213 -0.02 -7.61 15.99
CA SER A 213 -1.26 -8.36 15.68
C SER A 213 -1.01 -9.74 15.07
N SER A 214 0.13 -9.94 14.39
CA SER A 214 0.47 -11.18 13.68
C SER A 214 1.92 -11.63 13.93
N LYS A 215 2.37 -12.65 13.18
CA LYS A 215 3.70 -13.26 13.21
C LYS A 215 4.12 -13.73 11.83
N TRP A 216 5.42 -13.78 11.59
CA TRP A 216 6.00 -14.23 10.32
C TRP A 216 5.67 -15.69 9.97
N ASP A 217 5.64 -16.60 10.95
CA ASP A 217 5.30 -18.00 10.70
C ASP A 217 3.84 -18.18 10.25
N LEU A 218 2.93 -17.31 10.70
CA LEU A 218 1.54 -17.27 10.26
C LEU A 218 1.42 -16.74 8.82
N PHE A 219 2.15 -15.66 8.50
CA PHE A 219 2.22 -15.12 7.14
C PHE A 219 2.82 -16.12 6.16
N GLU A 220 3.92 -16.77 6.52
CA GLU A 220 4.53 -17.84 5.74
C GLU A 220 3.55 -19.01 5.53
N GLY A 221 2.78 -19.38 6.54
CA GLY A 221 1.72 -20.39 6.43
C GLY A 221 0.63 -20.01 5.43
N PHE A 222 0.18 -18.75 5.46
CA PHE A 222 -0.80 -18.22 4.51
C PHE A 222 -0.27 -18.24 3.07
N VAL A 223 0.94 -17.71 2.85
CA VAL A 223 1.61 -17.70 1.54
C VAL A 223 1.83 -19.12 1.03
N LYS A 224 2.34 -20.01 1.89
CA LYS A 224 2.60 -21.41 1.53
C LYS A 224 1.34 -22.12 1.04
N LYS A 225 0.20 -21.91 1.69
CA LYS A 225 -1.07 -22.50 1.24
C LYS A 225 -1.39 -22.11 -0.21
N ILE A 226 -1.29 -20.82 -0.53
CA ILE A 226 -1.57 -20.31 -1.89
C ILE A 226 -0.59 -20.91 -2.91
N VAL A 227 0.71 -20.90 -2.61
CA VAL A 227 1.74 -21.46 -3.49
C VAL A 227 1.50 -22.96 -3.73
N ASP A 228 1.25 -23.73 -2.68
CA ASP A 228 1.01 -25.18 -2.77
C ASP A 228 -0.25 -25.48 -3.60
N GLU A 229 -1.34 -24.74 -3.40
CA GLU A 229 -2.59 -24.93 -4.15
C GLU A 229 -2.42 -24.58 -5.63
N VAL A 230 -1.73 -23.48 -5.96
CA VAL A 230 -1.41 -23.12 -7.35
C VAL A 230 -0.51 -24.17 -8.00
N GLN A 231 0.55 -24.62 -7.31
CA GLN A 231 1.44 -25.67 -7.80
C GLN A 231 0.75 -27.01 -8.02
N SER A 232 -0.32 -27.30 -7.26
CA SER A 232 -1.13 -28.51 -7.44
C SER A 232 -1.94 -28.52 -8.75
N LYS A 233 -2.02 -27.38 -9.46
CA LYS A 233 -2.75 -27.19 -10.71
C LYS A 233 -1.77 -26.91 -11.86
N PRO A 234 -1.33 -27.92 -12.64
CA PRO A 234 -0.28 -27.75 -13.64
C PRO A 234 -0.51 -26.62 -14.65
N ASP A 235 -1.74 -26.49 -15.19
CA ASP A 235 -2.07 -25.46 -16.17
C ASP A 235 -1.96 -24.05 -15.58
N LEU A 236 -2.37 -23.90 -14.31
CA LEU A 236 -2.30 -22.63 -13.59
C LEU A 236 -0.85 -22.30 -13.19
N TRP A 237 -0.13 -23.26 -12.60
CA TRP A 237 1.28 -23.09 -12.24
C TRP A 237 2.15 -22.66 -13.42
N ASN A 238 1.96 -23.31 -14.58
CA ASN A 238 2.69 -23.01 -15.81
C ASN A 238 2.38 -21.64 -16.41
N SER A 239 1.47 -20.86 -15.84
CA SER A 239 1.08 -19.53 -16.32
C SER A 239 1.04 -18.48 -15.21
N THR A 240 1.55 -18.79 -14.01
CA THR A 240 1.45 -17.90 -12.84
C THR A 240 2.83 -17.44 -12.35
N ALA A 241 2.91 -16.16 -11.98
CA ALA A 241 3.97 -15.62 -11.14
C ALA A 241 3.36 -15.05 -9.87
N ILE A 242 3.86 -15.48 -8.71
CA ILE A 242 3.38 -15.05 -7.39
C ILE A 242 4.42 -14.09 -6.81
N PHE A 243 4.01 -12.84 -6.58
CA PHE A 243 4.82 -11.81 -5.93
C PHE A 243 4.42 -11.73 -4.46
N VAL A 244 5.38 -11.92 -3.55
CA VAL A 244 5.18 -11.89 -2.10
C VAL A 244 5.97 -10.72 -1.55
N THR A 245 5.28 -9.78 -0.92
CA THR A 245 5.88 -8.59 -0.31
C THR A 245 5.05 -8.12 0.87
N VAL A 246 5.51 -7.05 1.52
CA VAL A 246 4.82 -6.36 2.62
C VAL A 246 4.59 -4.90 2.24
N ASP A 247 3.62 -4.25 2.85
CA ASP A 247 3.30 -2.84 2.59
C ASP A 247 4.32 -1.88 3.23
N GLU A 248 4.90 -2.25 4.37
CA GLU A 248 5.89 -1.43 5.08
C GLU A 248 6.97 -2.25 5.82
N GLY A 249 8.01 -1.55 6.31
CA GLY A 249 9.11 -2.15 7.08
C GLY A 249 8.80 -2.44 8.55
N GLY A 250 7.60 -2.14 9.05
CA GLY A 250 7.14 -2.47 10.41
C GLY A 250 7.93 -1.79 11.55
N GLY A 251 8.66 -0.73 11.26
CA GLY A 251 9.52 -0.02 12.22
C GLY A 251 10.83 -0.74 12.58
N TYR A 252 11.18 -1.82 11.89
CA TYR A 252 12.47 -2.49 12.07
C TYR A 252 13.63 -1.69 11.47
N TYR A 253 14.81 -1.84 12.05
CA TYR A 253 16.02 -1.20 11.52
C TYR A 253 16.41 -1.81 10.17
N ASP A 254 16.60 -0.95 9.17
CA ASP A 254 17.20 -1.30 7.89
C ASP A 254 18.34 -0.33 7.58
N SER A 255 19.48 -0.87 7.13
CA SER A 255 20.67 -0.08 6.75
C SER A 255 20.73 0.20 5.24
N GLY A 256 19.63 -0.05 4.54
CA GLY A 256 19.52 0.06 3.10
C GLY A 256 19.71 1.46 2.57
N TYR A 257 20.17 1.53 1.32
CA TYR A 257 20.01 2.73 0.54
C TYR A 257 18.53 2.96 0.26
N VAL A 258 18.06 4.18 0.53
CA VAL A 258 16.73 4.68 0.17
C VAL A 258 16.92 5.82 -0.81
N GLN A 259 16.32 5.68 -1.99
CA GLN A 259 16.45 6.66 -3.05
C GLN A 259 15.58 7.90 -2.75
N PRO A 260 16.11 9.12 -2.87
CA PRO A 260 15.27 10.31 -2.93
C PRO A 260 14.52 10.34 -4.27
N LEU A 261 13.19 10.36 -4.25
CA LEU A 261 12.35 10.36 -5.44
C LEU A 261 11.56 11.66 -5.63
N ASP A 262 10.97 12.14 -4.55
CA ASP A 262 10.18 13.36 -4.43
C ASP A 262 10.13 13.77 -2.95
N PHE A 263 9.19 14.63 -2.54
CA PHE A 263 9.05 15.03 -1.14
C PHE A 263 8.74 13.86 -0.18
N PHE A 264 7.97 12.88 -0.62
CA PHE A 264 7.58 11.72 0.18
C PHE A 264 8.64 10.61 0.14
N GLY A 265 9.34 10.50 -1.00
CA GLY A 265 10.40 9.51 -1.20
C GLY A 265 9.92 8.07 -1.06
N ASP A 266 10.86 7.14 -0.97
CA ASP A 266 10.58 5.77 -0.53
C ASP A 266 10.75 5.64 0.98
N GLY A 267 10.14 4.60 1.54
CA GLY A 267 10.37 4.15 2.90
C GLY A 267 11.61 3.26 3.06
N THR A 268 11.71 2.59 4.20
CA THR A 268 12.73 1.55 4.42
C THR A 268 12.53 0.39 3.44
N ARG A 269 13.60 -0.36 3.16
CA ARG A 269 13.51 -1.52 2.27
C ARG A 269 12.60 -2.59 2.86
N ILE A 270 11.92 -3.29 1.96
CA ILE A 270 11.02 -4.40 2.26
C ILE A 270 11.42 -5.65 1.46
N PRO A 271 11.09 -6.86 1.93
CA PRO A 271 11.28 -8.06 1.13
C PRO A 271 10.33 -8.11 -0.07
N LEU A 272 10.86 -8.55 -1.21
CA LEU A 272 10.07 -8.99 -2.37
C LEU A 272 10.60 -10.35 -2.82
N ILE A 273 9.71 -11.35 -2.88
CA ILE A 273 10.02 -12.69 -3.37
C ILE A 273 9.09 -12.98 -4.55
N VAL A 274 9.65 -13.53 -5.62
CA VAL A 274 8.87 -13.97 -6.78
C VAL A 274 8.99 -15.48 -6.94
N VAL A 275 7.84 -16.14 -7.02
CA VAL A 275 7.71 -17.59 -7.16
C VAL A 275 6.98 -17.90 -8.45
N SER A 276 7.67 -18.52 -9.41
CA SER A 276 7.13 -18.88 -10.73
C SER A 276 8.00 -19.96 -11.38
N PRO A 277 7.49 -20.79 -12.30
CA PRO A 277 8.35 -21.62 -13.15
C PRO A 277 9.24 -20.79 -14.11
N TYR A 278 8.92 -19.51 -14.32
CA TYR A 278 9.68 -18.60 -15.21
C TYR A 278 10.77 -17.80 -14.50
N THR A 279 10.89 -17.86 -13.17
CA THR A 279 11.96 -17.11 -12.49
C THR A 279 13.32 -17.71 -12.79
N LYS A 280 14.36 -16.88 -12.75
CA LYS A 280 15.75 -17.33 -12.74
C LYS A 280 16.04 -18.01 -11.38
N PRO A 281 16.35 -19.31 -11.34
CA PRO A 281 16.51 -20.01 -10.06
C PRO A 281 17.65 -19.43 -9.22
N GLY A 282 17.35 -19.07 -7.96
CA GLY A 282 18.34 -18.54 -7.02
C GLY A 282 18.89 -17.14 -7.34
N HIS A 283 18.26 -16.43 -8.29
CA HIS A 283 18.66 -15.07 -8.66
C HIS A 283 18.22 -14.07 -7.59
N ILE A 284 19.13 -13.16 -7.24
CA ILE A 284 18.85 -12.01 -6.38
C ILE A 284 18.99 -10.79 -7.26
N SER A 285 17.87 -10.12 -7.54
CA SER A 285 17.90 -8.84 -8.22
C SER A 285 18.47 -7.76 -7.29
N HIS A 286 19.30 -6.91 -7.87
CA HIS A 286 19.78 -5.69 -7.22
C HIS A 286 19.26 -4.44 -7.94
N ASP A 287 18.32 -4.61 -8.88
CA ASP A 287 17.60 -3.50 -9.46
C ASP A 287 16.73 -2.84 -8.38
N TYR A 288 17.00 -1.57 -8.11
CA TYR A 288 16.19 -0.72 -7.25
C TYR A 288 14.75 -0.71 -7.74
N GLY A 289 13.86 -1.14 -6.85
CA GLY A 289 12.43 -1.13 -7.04
C GLY A 289 11.72 -0.82 -5.73
N ASP A 290 10.52 -0.26 -5.83
CA ASP A 290 9.55 -0.09 -4.76
C ASP A 290 8.25 -0.85 -5.09
N HIS A 291 7.16 -0.61 -4.35
CA HIS A 291 5.84 -1.21 -4.64
C HIS A 291 5.32 -0.90 -6.05
N VAL A 292 5.69 0.24 -6.64
CA VAL A 292 5.28 0.64 -7.98
C VAL A 292 5.92 -0.25 -9.05
N SER A 293 7.04 -0.90 -8.76
CA SER A 293 7.64 -1.91 -9.64
C SER A 293 6.68 -3.06 -9.98
N ILE A 294 5.77 -3.43 -9.05
CA ILE A 294 4.73 -4.44 -9.31
C ILE A 294 3.72 -3.92 -10.33
N LEU A 295 3.38 -2.63 -10.26
CA LEU A 295 2.49 -1.98 -11.22
C LEU A 295 3.15 -1.89 -12.59
N LYS A 296 4.43 -1.53 -12.65
CA LYS A 296 5.23 -1.55 -13.90
C LYS A 296 5.33 -2.94 -14.50
N PHE A 297 5.49 -3.98 -13.67
CA PHE A 297 5.46 -5.37 -14.15
C PHE A 297 4.12 -5.69 -14.82
N ILE A 298 3.00 -5.31 -14.20
CA ILE A 298 1.65 -5.46 -14.78
C ILE A 298 1.56 -4.69 -16.10
N GLU A 299 1.94 -3.42 -16.12
CA GLU A 299 1.88 -2.60 -17.32
C GLU A 299 2.68 -3.20 -18.48
N HIS A 300 3.91 -3.64 -18.22
CA HIS A 300 4.75 -4.26 -19.22
C HIS A 300 4.16 -5.61 -19.69
N ASN A 301 3.74 -6.48 -18.77
CA ASN A 301 3.24 -7.81 -19.11
C ASN A 301 1.96 -7.79 -19.98
N TRP A 302 1.07 -6.82 -19.74
CA TRP A 302 -0.18 -6.67 -20.49
C TRP A 302 -0.15 -5.53 -21.53
N ASN A 303 1.01 -4.91 -21.77
CA ASN A 303 1.19 -3.78 -22.68
C ASN A 303 0.16 -2.64 -22.42
N LEU A 304 0.07 -2.22 -21.15
CA LEU A 304 -0.84 -1.19 -20.66
C LEU A 304 -0.15 0.17 -20.58
N PRO A 305 -0.91 1.28 -20.63
CA PRO A 305 -0.37 2.61 -20.34
C PRO A 305 -0.07 2.77 -18.84
N THR A 306 0.77 3.75 -18.50
CA THR A 306 0.98 4.18 -17.11
C THR A 306 -0.30 4.75 -16.50
N ILE A 307 -0.43 4.67 -15.17
CA ILE A 307 -1.67 4.99 -14.44
C ILE A 307 -2.06 6.47 -14.61
N SER A 308 -1.10 7.36 -14.40
CA SER A 308 -1.29 8.82 -14.52
C SER A 308 0.05 9.52 -14.66
N GLY A 309 0.06 10.79 -15.09
CA GLY A 309 1.29 11.57 -15.19
C GLY A 309 1.98 11.91 -13.86
N ARG A 310 1.37 11.57 -12.71
CA ARG A 310 1.99 11.73 -11.37
C ARG A 310 2.53 10.42 -10.81
N SER A 311 2.11 9.29 -11.34
CA SER A 311 2.51 7.99 -10.81
C SER A 311 4.00 7.76 -11.03
N ARG A 312 4.64 7.05 -10.10
CA ARG A 312 6.07 6.73 -10.18
C ARG A 312 6.36 5.63 -11.22
N ASP A 313 5.32 5.01 -11.78
CA ASP A 313 5.41 4.07 -12.91
C ASP A 313 6.03 4.70 -14.17
N ASN A 314 5.96 6.03 -14.30
CA ASN A 314 6.60 6.80 -15.37
C ASN A 314 8.13 6.89 -15.23
N LEU A 315 8.71 6.51 -14.09
CA LEU A 315 10.15 6.57 -13.89
C LEU A 315 10.88 5.52 -14.75
N PRO A 316 12.07 5.84 -15.27
CA PRO A 316 12.84 4.90 -16.09
C PRO A 316 13.29 3.68 -15.26
N ASN A 317 13.60 2.58 -15.94
CA ASN A 317 14.30 1.45 -15.32
C ASN A 317 15.71 1.90 -14.88
N PRO A 318 16.23 1.35 -13.76
CA PRO A 318 17.50 1.76 -13.20
C PRO A 318 18.68 1.30 -14.04
N THR A 319 19.77 2.06 -13.97
CA THR A 319 21.07 1.76 -14.59
C THR A 319 22.17 1.89 -13.55
N TYR A 320 23.16 1.00 -13.61
CA TYR A 320 24.22 0.91 -12.61
C TYR A 320 25.59 1.06 -13.26
N ASP A 321 26.48 1.72 -12.54
CA ASP A 321 27.92 1.64 -12.75
C ASP A 321 28.53 0.94 -11.54
N PRO A 322 29.01 -0.32 -11.67
CA PRO A 322 29.65 -1.05 -10.59
C PRO A 322 30.87 -0.35 -9.98
N ALA A 323 31.49 0.61 -10.69
CA ALA A 323 32.57 1.43 -10.14
C ALA A 323 32.06 2.54 -9.19
N VAL A 324 30.77 2.88 -9.26
CA VAL A 324 30.12 3.93 -8.45
C VAL A 324 29.27 3.31 -7.35
N SER A 325 28.33 2.43 -7.70
CA SER A 325 27.44 1.76 -6.75
C SER A 325 26.83 0.50 -7.34
N LEU A 326 26.76 -0.55 -6.53
CA LEU A 326 26.07 -1.80 -6.87
C LEU A 326 24.57 -1.76 -6.56
N TYR A 327 24.11 -0.81 -5.74
CA TYR A 327 22.76 -0.82 -5.15
C TYR A 327 21.99 0.50 -5.34
N ALA A 328 22.69 1.57 -5.70
CA ALA A 328 22.09 2.88 -5.97
C ALA A 328 22.14 3.16 -7.48
N PRO A 329 21.00 3.48 -8.12
CA PRO A 329 20.96 3.75 -9.55
C PRO A 329 21.73 5.03 -9.89
N THR A 330 22.48 5.00 -10.99
CA THR A 330 23.24 6.15 -11.51
C THR A 330 22.37 7.14 -12.29
N ASN A 331 21.18 6.72 -12.72
CA ASN A 331 20.16 7.53 -13.38
C ASN A 331 18.98 7.86 -12.44
N SER A 332 19.22 7.97 -11.14
CA SER A 332 18.20 8.35 -10.16
C SER A 332 17.50 9.68 -10.54
N PRO A 333 16.17 9.81 -10.40
CA PRO A 333 15.22 8.81 -9.89
C PRO A 333 14.88 7.70 -10.91
N ALA A 334 14.91 6.44 -10.47
CA ALA A 334 14.60 5.27 -11.31
C ALA A 334 14.00 4.11 -10.49
N ILE A 335 13.06 3.37 -11.09
CA ILE A 335 12.36 2.22 -10.48
C ILE A 335 12.24 1.11 -11.50
N GLY A 336 12.67 -0.11 -11.14
CA GLY A 336 12.64 -1.27 -12.03
C GLY A 336 11.23 -1.79 -12.33
N ASP A 337 11.12 -2.62 -13.37
CA ASP A 337 9.87 -3.29 -13.76
C ASP A 337 9.83 -4.78 -13.37
N LEU A 338 10.84 -5.25 -12.64
CA LEU A 338 10.99 -6.63 -12.14
C LEU A 338 11.20 -7.70 -13.22
N PHE A 339 11.34 -7.33 -14.51
CA PHE A 339 11.54 -8.31 -15.58
C PHE A 339 12.90 -9.03 -15.50
N ASP A 340 13.87 -8.45 -14.79
CA ASP A 340 15.17 -9.08 -14.56
C ASP A 340 15.06 -10.39 -13.75
N LEU A 341 13.98 -10.58 -12.98
CA LEU A 341 13.72 -11.78 -12.20
C LEU A 341 13.34 -13.00 -13.06
N PHE A 342 12.97 -12.79 -14.33
CA PHE A 342 12.39 -13.80 -15.20
C PHE A 342 13.29 -14.20 -16.36
N ASN A 343 13.08 -15.42 -16.86
CA ASN A 343 13.64 -15.94 -18.10
C ASN A 343 12.49 -16.44 -18.97
N PHE A 344 11.82 -15.50 -19.66
CA PHE A 344 10.66 -15.75 -20.52
C PHE A 344 11.01 -16.48 -21.82
#